data_AF-A0A7C8RFJ3-F1
#
_entry.id   AF-A0A7C8RFJ3-F1
#
_cell.length_a   1.000
_cell.length_b   1.000
_cell.length_c   1.000
_cell.angle_alpha   90.00
_cell.angle_beta   90.00
_cell.angle_gamma   90.00
#
_symmetry.space_group_name_H-M   'P 1'
#
loop_
_entity.id
_entity.type
_entity.pdbx_description
1 polymer ?
#
loop_
_entity_poly.entity_id
_entity_poly.type
_entity_poly.pdbx_seq_one_letter_code
_entity_poly.pdbx_strand_id
1 'polypeptide(L)'
;MDGRLSDEPKFLEQQIVGSILLRIRPELDCQVCYNFLRLPITTSCGHTFCQVCLRQVRDRSNLCPFCRRSLSPYQTVVEEKANRRMRTLLSYLFSDDVAARDDQAAEDPQNETNQVPIFACAMTFPRVPMFLHIFEPRYRLMLQKVISNGSRSFGMVSHRRGPVPSADGDFDAPFTRYGTMLYVTDLQMFPDGRSLVETIGTYRFKIVSYTWQDGYPMAMVERIEDIAYADEENMEMMERILDATPGNATALASLSHLPTQELHRQGLEFVNSMRTSSTGWFTDRIINAYGQPPQDPAIFPFWVATLLPVHEREKYLVLVSTSVRERLKLVTVWMRSMQQRSWYVAILIYNSSPASDVSSRGYLDPQIC
;
A
#
# COMPACT_ATOMS: atom_id res chain seq x y z
N MET A 1 -64.11 0.84 20.84
CA MET A 1 -62.97 1.58 21.42
C MET A 1 -61.75 1.16 20.64
N ASP A 2 -61.45 1.99 19.65
CA ASP A 2 -60.49 1.79 18.57
C ASP A 2 -59.04 1.80 19.06
N GLY A 3 -58.27 0.82 18.61
CA GLY A 3 -56.81 0.74 18.74
C GLY A 3 -56.11 0.85 17.39
N ARG A 4 -56.55 1.77 16.50
CA ARG A 4 -55.97 1.97 15.16
C ARG A 4 -55.36 3.37 14.98
N LEU A 5 -54.47 3.80 15.87
CA LEU A 5 -53.83 5.13 15.78
C LEU A 5 -52.29 5.11 15.97
N SER A 6 -51.60 3.99 15.71
CA SER A 6 -50.14 3.92 15.93
C SER A 6 -49.26 3.61 14.70
N ASP A 7 -49.82 3.29 13.53
CA ASP A 7 -49.02 2.89 12.35
C ASP A 7 -49.02 3.88 11.17
N GLU A 8 -49.88 4.91 11.20
CA GLU A 8 -49.92 5.96 10.16
C GLU A 8 -48.58 6.72 9.99
N PRO A 9 -47.86 7.11 11.07
CA PRO A 9 -46.59 7.83 10.95
C PRO A 9 -45.51 6.99 10.27
N LYS A 10 -45.43 5.69 10.60
CA LYS A 10 -44.44 4.76 10.06
C LYS A 10 -44.69 4.46 8.58
N PHE A 11 -45.96 4.37 8.18
CA PHE A 11 -46.33 4.16 6.79
C PHE A 11 -45.94 5.36 5.92
N LEU A 12 -46.21 6.58 6.40
CA LEU A 12 -45.85 7.81 5.69
C LEU A 12 -44.32 7.98 5.60
N GLU A 13 -43.59 7.67 6.67
CA GLU A 13 -42.12 7.66 6.68
C GLU A 13 -41.54 6.67 5.68
N GLN A 14 -42.05 5.43 5.62
CA GLN A 14 -41.62 4.43 4.64
C GLN A 14 -41.89 4.87 3.20
N GLN A 15 -43.04 5.51 2.94
CA GLN A 15 -43.39 5.98 1.62
C GLN A 15 -42.51 7.16 1.16
N ILE A 16 -42.18 8.08 2.07
CA ILE A 16 -41.27 9.20 1.80
C ILE A 16 -39.86 8.67 1.51
N VAL A 17 -39.35 7.77 2.36
CA VAL A 17 -38.03 7.16 2.17
C VAL A 17 -37.97 6.41 0.83
N GLY A 18 -38.97 5.60 0.51
CA GLY A 18 -39.04 4.89 -0.78
C GLY A 18 -39.01 5.83 -1.99
N SER A 19 -39.79 6.92 -1.94
CA SER A 19 -39.81 7.95 -3.00
C SER A 19 -38.44 8.63 -3.18
N ILE A 20 -37.75 8.93 -2.09
CA ILE A 20 -36.41 9.54 -2.12
C ILE A 20 -35.40 8.56 -2.72
N LEU A 21 -35.40 7.30 -2.29
CA LEU A 21 -34.47 6.28 -2.78
C LEU A 21 -34.63 6.03 -4.29
N LEU A 22 -35.87 5.97 -4.79
CA LEU A 22 -36.14 5.84 -6.22
C LEU A 22 -35.57 7.00 -7.05
N ARG A 23 -35.58 8.22 -6.52
CA ARG A 23 -35.03 9.40 -7.21
C ARG A 23 -33.51 9.47 -7.15
N ILE A 24 -32.90 9.01 -6.05
CA ILE A 24 -31.44 9.03 -5.86
C ILE A 24 -30.74 7.92 -6.66
N ARG A 25 -31.41 6.77 -6.83
CA ARG A 25 -30.84 5.59 -7.48
C ARG A 25 -30.09 5.85 -8.81
N PRO A 26 -30.63 6.59 -9.80
CA PRO A 26 -29.93 6.82 -11.07
C PRO A 26 -28.65 7.69 -10.91
N GLU A 27 -28.59 8.53 -9.88
CA GLU A 27 -27.40 9.35 -9.58
C GLU A 27 -26.20 8.51 -9.09
N LEU A 28 -26.45 7.22 -8.82
CA LEU A 28 -25.46 6.25 -8.32
C LEU A 28 -25.00 5.29 -9.43
N ASP A 29 -25.26 5.62 -10.69
CA ASP A 29 -24.73 4.89 -11.84
C ASP A 29 -23.34 5.42 -12.25
N CYS A 30 -22.45 4.47 -12.56
CA CYS A 30 -21.10 4.78 -13.03
C CYS A 30 -21.16 5.42 -14.42
N GLN A 31 -20.53 6.59 -14.58
CA GLN A 31 -20.54 7.33 -15.86
C GLN A 31 -19.69 6.70 -16.98
N VAL A 32 -19.12 5.52 -16.75
CA VAL A 32 -18.32 4.77 -17.74
C VAL A 32 -19.06 3.54 -18.23
N CYS A 33 -19.60 2.71 -17.32
CA CYS A 33 -20.34 1.51 -17.69
C CYS A 33 -21.86 1.68 -17.61
N TYR A 34 -22.34 2.84 -17.18
CA TYR A 34 -23.76 3.20 -17.06
C TYR A 34 -24.60 2.24 -16.22
N ASN A 35 -23.95 1.54 -15.30
CA ASN A 35 -24.56 0.61 -14.36
C ASN A 35 -24.21 1.04 -12.92
N PHE A 36 -24.96 0.54 -11.94
CA PHE A 36 -24.83 0.91 -10.53
C PHE A 36 -23.39 0.85 -10.00
N LEU A 37 -22.95 1.79 -9.18
CA LEU A 37 -21.57 1.84 -8.72
C LEU A 37 -21.15 0.57 -7.96
N ARG A 38 -20.12 -0.12 -8.48
CA ARG A 38 -19.49 -1.28 -7.84
C ARG A 38 -18.07 -0.93 -7.40
N LEU A 39 -17.75 -1.16 -6.12
CA LEU A 39 -16.47 -0.77 -5.52
C LEU A 39 -16.12 0.70 -5.87
N PRO A 40 -16.95 1.67 -5.46
CA PRO A 40 -16.85 3.05 -5.93
C PRO A 40 -15.51 3.69 -5.56
N ILE A 41 -14.79 4.25 -6.53
CA ILE A 41 -13.58 5.06 -6.32
C ILE A 41 -13.91 6.51 -6.61
N THR A 42 -13.69 7.38 -5.63
CA THR A 42 -13.86 8.83 -5.78
C THR A 42 -12.51 9.45 -6.12
N THR A 43 -12.42 10.07 -7.29
CA THR A 43 -11.24 10.76 -7.78
C THR A 43 -11.01 12.09 -7.04
N SER A 44 -9.78 12.64 -7.12
CA SER A 44 -9.44 13.95 -6.54
C SER A 44 -10.27 15.12 -7.10
N CYS A 45 -10.87 14.95 -8.29
CA CYS A 45 -11.77 15.93 -8.88
C CYS A 45 -13.23 15.83 -8.39
N GLY A 46 -13.54 14.85 -7.53
CA GLY A 46 -14.85 14.63 -6.90
C GLY A 46 -15.76 13.61 -7.59
N HIS A 47 -15.40 13.09 -8.76
CA HIS A 47 -16.23 12.14 -9.49
C HIS A 47 -15.98 10.70 -9.04
N THR A 48 -17.05 9.91 -8.99
CA THR A 48 -17.02 8.53 -8.50
C THR A 48 -17.32 7.55 -9.63
N PHE A 49 -16.52 6.49 -9.74
CA PHE A 49 -16.62 5.47 -10.78
C PHE A 49 -16.47 4.07 -10.17
N CYS A 50 -16.84 3.01 -10.89
CA CYS A 50 -16.46 1.65 -10.47
C CYS A 50 -14.93 1.51 -10.50
N GLN A 51 -14.38 0.74 -9.56
CA GLN A 51 -12.93 0.48 -9.50
C GLN A 51 -12.37 -0.02 -10.84
N VAL A 52 -13.02 -1.01 -11.45
CA VAL A 52 -12.61 -1.58 -12.74
C VAL A 52 -12.72 -0.55 -13.87
N CYS A 53 -13.83 0.20 -13.93
CA CYS A 53 -14.04 1.20 -14.98
C CYS A 53 -13.00 2.32 -14.93
N LEU A 54 -12.68 2.79 -13.73
CA LEU A 54 -11.66 3.83 -13.56
C LEU A 54 -10.27 3.30 -13.95
N ARG A 55 -9.95 2.05 -13.58
CA ARG A 55 -8.71 1.39 -13.99
C ARG A 55 -8.60 1.31 -15.52
N GLN A 56 -9.63 0.82 -16.19
CA GLN A 56 -9.68 0.70 -17.66
C GLN A 56 -9.54 2.03 -18.41
N VAL A 57 -10.15 3.12 -17.91
CA VAL A 57 -9.97 4.44 -18.55
C VAL A 57 -8.53 4.93 -18.37
N ARG A 58 -7.92 4.64 -17.22
CA ARG A 58 -6.55 5.04 -16.91
C ARG A 58 -5.48 4.29 -17.69
N ASP A 59 -5.78 3.10 -18.17
CA ASP A 59 -4.93 2.39 -19.12
C ASP A 59 -4.67 3.23 -20.39
N ARG A 60 -5.58 4.15 -20.74
CA ARG A 60 -5.52 4.97 -21.96
C ARG A 60 -5.32 6.46 -21.71
N SER A 61 -5.74 6.98 -20.56
CA SER A 61 -5.72 8.42 -20.28
C SER A 61 -5.66 8.74 -18.79
N ASN A 62 -4.82 9.71 -18.42
CA ASN A 62 -4.78 10.26 -17.05
C ASN A 62 -5.83 11.35 -16.81
N LEU A 63 -6.87 11.45 -17.63
CA LEU A 63 -7.94 12.44 -17.48
C LEU A 63 -9.20 11.79 -16.88
N CYS A 64 -9.92 12.55 -16.07
CA CYS A 64 -11.21 12.12 -15.55
C CYS A 64 -12.21 11.86 -16.70
N PRO A 65 -12.88 10.69 -16.74
CA PRO A 65 -13.85 10.38 -17.80
C PRO A 65 -14.98 11.41 -17.89
N PHE A 66 -15.34 12.02 -16.76
CA PHE A 66 -16.44 12.97 -16.68
C PHE A 66 -16.00 14.42 -16.94
N CYS A 67 -15.12 14.96 -16.10
CA CYS A 67 -14.77 16.40 -16.16
C CYS A 67 -13.46 16.71 -16.89
N ARG A 68 -12.74 15.68 -17.38
CA ARG A 68 -11.45 15.80 -18.07
C ARG A 68 -10.31 16.47 -17.30
N ARG A 69 -10.49 16.75 -16.01
CA ARG A 69 -9.38 17.20 -15.14
C ARG A 69 -8.34 16.08 -15.03
N SER A 70 -7.06 16.47 -14.96
CA SER A 70 -5.97 15.53 -14.73
C SER A 70 -6.20 14.78 -13.42
N LEU A 71 -6.25 13.47 -13.50
CA LEU A 71 -6.17 12.58 -12.35
C LEU A 71 -4.70 12.43 -12.00
N SER A 72 -4.36 12.63 -10.73
CA SER A 72 -3.00 12.36 -10.27
C SER A 72 -2.70 10.89 -10.48
N PRO A 73 -1.64 10.53 -11.24
CA PRO A 73 -1.23 9.13 -11.41
C PRO A 73 -0.94 8.47 -10.07
N TYR A 74 -0.55 9.26 -9.07
CA TYR A 74 -0.17 8.81 -7.73
C TYR A 74 -1.37 8.62 -6.79
N GLN A 75 -2.21 9.64 -6.66
CA GLN A 75 -3.22 9.68 -5.59
C GLN A 75 -4.30 8.60 -5.79
N THR A 76 -4.74 8.36 -7.03
CA THR A 76 -5.79 7.37 -7.31
C THR A 76 -5.27 5.92 -7.33
N VAL A 77 -3.98 5.66 -7.62
CA VAL A 77 -3.41 4.30 -7.57
C VAL A 77 -3.16 3.86 -6.13
N VAL A 78 -2.59 4.75 -5.31
CA VAL A 78 -2.35 4.49 -3.89
C VAL A 78 -3.67 4.40 -3.11
N GLU A 79 -4.68 5.16 -3.55
CA GLU A 79 -6.02 5.20 -2.97
C GLU A 79 -7.05 4.39 -3.78
N GLU A 80 -6.65 3.33 -4.51
CA GLU A 80 -7.60 2.35 -5.13
C GLU A 80 -8.48 1.61 -4.09
N LYS A 81 -8.58 2.13 -2.88
CA LYS A 81 -9.56 1.74 -1.88
C LYS A 81 -10.91 2.32 -2.29
N ALA A 82 -11.91 1.45 -2.35
CA ALA A 82 -13.29 1.89 -2.48
C ALA A 82 -13.57 2.98 -1.44
N ASN A 83 -14.20 4.08 -1.86
CA ASN A 83 -14.70 5.10 -0.97
C ASN A 83 -15.64 4.42 0.03
N ARG A 84 -15.14 4.26 1.26
CA ARG A 84 -15.83 3.50 2.30
C ARG A 84 -17.21 4.06 2.58
N ARG A 85 -17.35 5.40 2.59
CA ARG A 85 -18.64 6.07 2.81
C ARG A 85 -19.62 5.74 1.69
N MET A 86 -19.19 5.85 0.43
CA MET A 86 -20.03 5.46 -0.70
C MET A 86 -20.39 3.98 -0.61
N ARG A 87 -19.42 3.08 -0.41
CA ARG A 87 -19.68 1.63 -0.31
C ARG A 87 -20.69 1.31 0.81
N THR A 88 -20.52 1.89 2.00
CA THR A 88 -21.45 1.70 3.12
C THR A 88 -22.85 2.21 2.78
N LEU A 89 -22.97 3.40 2.17
CA LEU A 89 -24.26 3.96 1.76
C LEU A 89 -24.94 3.08 0.69
N LEU A 90 -24.20 2.64 -0.32
CA LEU A 90 -24.74 1.76 -1.37
C LEU A 90 -25.23 0.44 -0.78
N SER A 91 -24.42 -0.22 0.07
CA SER A 91 -24.79 -1.49 0.70
C SER A 91 -25.98 -1.37 1.66
N TYR A 92 -26.12 -0.23 2.36
CA TYR A 92 -27.21 -0.02 3.30
C TYR A 92 -28.52 0.38 2.63
N LEU A 93 -28.46 1.25 1.61
CA LEU A 93 -29.65 1.82 0.97
C LEU A 93 -30.13 1.02 -0.25
N PHE A 94 -29.24 0.25 -0.89
CA PHE A 94 -29.48 -0.42 -2.17
C PHE A 94 -28.82 -1.81 -2.19
N SER A 95 -29.07 -2.64 -1.17
CA SER A 95 -28.47 -3.97 -1.02
C SER A 95 -28.68 -4.87 -2.25
N ASP A 96 -29.87 -4.81 -2.84
CA ASP A 96 -30.26 -5.66 -3.96
C ASP A 96 -29.51 -5.27 -5.24
N ASP A 97 -29.33 -3.96 -5.50
CA ASP A 97 -28.51 -3.46 -6.61
C ASP A 97 -27.04 -3.84 -6.44
N VAL A 98 -26.51 -3.81 -5.21
CA VAL A 98 -25.13 -4.25 -4.92
C VAL A 98 -24.98 -5.74 -5.20
N ALA A 99 -25.90 -6.57 -4.70
CA ALA A 99 -25.88 -8.02 -4.92
C ALA A 99 -25.94 -8.35 -6.41
N ALA A 100 -26.90 -7.77 -7.14
CA ALA A 100 -27.03 -7.97 -8.59
C ALA A 100 -25.77 -7.55 -9.35
N ARG A 101 -25.07 -6.50 -8.90
CA ARG A 101 -23.80 -6.08 -9.51
C ARG A 101 -22.63 -7.00 -9.19
N ASP A 102 -22.61 -7.58 -8.01
CA ASP A 102 -21.58 -8.55 -7.64
C ASP A 102 -21.78 -9.87 -8.39
N ASP A 103 -23.03 -10.31 -8.59
CA ASP A 103 -23.36 -11.48 -9.42
C ASP A 103 -22.94 -11.27 -10.88
N GLN A 104 -23.32 -10.13 -11.48
CA GLN A 104 -22.88 -9.76 -12.84
C GLN A 104 -21.36 -9.73 -13.00
N ALA A 105 -20.62 -9.35 -11.96
CA ALA A 105 -19.17 -9.30 -11.99
C ALA A 105 -18.50 -10.66 -11.73
N ALA A 106 -19.19 -11.59 -11.08
CA ALA A 106 -18.74 -12.97 -10.91
C ALA A 106 -18.86 -13.76 -12.22
N GLU A 107 -19.81 -13.40 -13.08
CA GLU A 107 -20.04 -14.00 -14.40
C GLU A 107 -19.16 -13.42 -15.52
N ASP A 108 -18.39 -12.35 -15.26
CA ASP A 108 -17.51 -11.72 -16.26
C ASP A 108 -16.19 -12.51 -16.45
N PRO A 109 -15.95 -13.13 -17.63
CA PRO A 109 -14.73 -13.88 -17.92
C PRO A 109 -13.45 -13.03 -17.90
N GLN A 110 -13.55 -11.70 -18.02
CA GLN A 110 -12.37 -10.80 -17.97
C GLN A 110 -11.77 -10.68 -16.56
N ASN A 111 -12.47 -11.16 -15.54
CA ASN A 111 -11.98 -11.24 -14.16
C ASN A 111 -10.95 -12.37 -13.96
N GLU A 112 -10.71 -13.21 -14.99
CA GLU A 112 -9.78 -14.35 -14.98
C GLU A 112 -8.28 -13.97 -15.03
N THR A 113 -7.90 -12.71 -15.23
CA THR A 113 -6.49 -12.28 -15.20
C THR A 113 -6.04 -11.81 -13.81
N ASN A 114 -6.45 -12.52 -12.76
CA ASN A 114 -6.05 -12.26 -11.37
C ASN A 114 -4.57 -12.61 -11.05
N GLN A 115 -3.78 -12.95 -12.08
CA GLN A 115 -2.37 -13.27 -11.93
C GLN A 115 -1.51 -12.01 -12.11
N VAL A 116 -0.75 -11.69 -11.07
CA VAL A 116 0.17 -10.57 -11.01
C VAL A 116 1.57 -11.05 -11.41
N PRO A 117 2.24 -10.39 -12.37
CA PRO A 117 3.65 -10.65 -12.63
C PRO A 117 4.50 -10.23 -11.43
N ILE A 118 5.39 -11.11 -10.99
CA ILE A 118 6.25 -10.91 -9.84
C ILE A 118 7.68 -10.62 -10.27
N PHE A 119 8.21 -9.49 -9.83
CA PHE A 119 9.62 -9.16 -9.89
C PHE A 119 10.27 -9.46 -8.54
N ALA A 120 11.13 -10.49 -8.50
CA ALA A 120 11.87 -10.87 -7.31
C ALA A 120 13.26 -10.22 -7.31
N CYS A 121 13.37 -8.99 -6.80
CA CYS A 121 14.65 -8.28 -6.69
C CYS A 121 14.90 -7.76 -5.27
N ALA A 122 14.09 -6.80 -4.81
CA ALA A 122 14.34 -6.08 -3.55
C ALA A 122 13.06 -5.88 -2.74
N MET A 123 13.20 -5.55 -1.46
CA MET A 123 12.06 -5.13 -0.64
C MET A 123 11.76 -3.65 -0.87
N THR A 124 10.48 -3.34 -0.97
CA THR A 124 9.98 -1.96 -1.00
C THR A 124 8.70 -1.86 -0.20
N PHE A 125 8.32 -0.64 0.17
CA PHE A 125 7.14 -0.37 0.98
C PHE A 125 6.13 0.51 0.23
N PRO A 126 4.85 0.52 0.66
CA PRO A 126 3.86 1.43 0.12
C PRO A 126 4.29 2.89 0.20
N ARG A 127 3.94 3.67 -0.82
CA ARG A 127 4.25 5.10 -1.02
C ARG A 127 5.72 5.45 -1.15
N VAL A 128 6.59 4.45 -1.29
CA VAL A 128 8.01 4.65 -1.51
C VAL A 128 8.28 4.61 -3.03
N PRO A 129 8.86 5.67 -3.63
CA PRO A 129 9.34 5.62 -5.00
C PRO A 129 10.52 4.65 -5.13
N MET A 130 10.61 3.99 -6.28
CA MET A 130 11.65 3.03 -6.59
C MET A 130 12.11 3.19 -8.04
N PHE A 131 13.43 3.25 -8.24
CA PHE A 131 14.09 3.39 -9.54
C PHE A 131 14.77 2.07 -9.87
N LEU A 132 14.37 1.46 -10.98
CA LEU A 132 14.82 0.13 -11.39
C LEU A 132 15.53 0.22 -12.74
N HIS A 133 16.68 -0.42 -12.87
CA HIS A 133 17.38 -0.53 -14.16
C HIS A 133 17.26 -1.95 -14.71
N ILE A 134 16.22 -2.18 -15.50
CA ILE A 134 15.84 -3.51 -15.95
C ILE A 134 16.55 -3.87 -17.25
N PHE A 135 17.45 -4.85 -17.17
CA PHE A 135 18.21 -5.35 -18.31
C PHE A 135 17.94 -6.83 -18.63
N GLU A 136 17.52 -7.64 -17.64
CA GLU A 136 17.26 -9.06 -17.85
C GLU A 136 16.13 -9.32 -18.88
N PRO A 137 16.35 -10.16 -19.92
CA PRO A 137 15.38 -10.41 -20.98
C PRO A 137 13.96 -10.75 -20.53
N ARG A 138 13.81 -11.59 -19.51
CA ARG A 138 12.52 -11.98 -18.95
C ARG A 138 11.72 -10.81 -18.36
N TYR A 139 12.40 -9.88 -17.68
CA TYR A 139 11.75 -8.74 -17.04
C TYR A 139 11.49 -7.59 -18.03
N ARG A 140 12.28 -7.50 -19.11
CA ARG A 140 11.94 -6.63 -20.25
C ARG A 140 10.61 -7.05 -20.89
N LEU A 141 10.40 -8.35 -21.10
CA LEU A 141 9.13 -8.88 -21.61
C LEU A 141 7.98 -8.63 -20.62
N MET A 142 8.21 -8.86 -19.33
CA MET A 142 7.24 -8.55 -18.28
C MET A 142 6.79 -7.09 -18.33
N LEU A 143 7.74 -6.15 -18.38
CA LEU A 143 7.46 -4.70 -18.49
C LEU A 143 6.65 -4.37 -19.74
N GLN A 144 7.09 -4.87 -20.90
CA GLN A 144 6.38 -4.63 -22.15
C GLN A 144 4.91 -5.06 -22.04
N LYS A 145 4.63 -6.21 -21.43
CA LYS A 145 3.27 -6.71 -21.22
C LYS A 145 2.45 -5.83 -20.29
N VAL A 146 2.99 -5.42 -19.12
CA VAL A 146 2.26 -4.56 -18.17
C VAL A 146 2.04 -3.15 -18.68
N ILE A 147 2.87 -2.68 -19.63
CA ILE A 147 2.65 -1.42 -20.32
C ILE A 147 1.61 -1.58 -21.42
N SER A 148 1.71 -2.64 -22.24
CA SER A 148 0.81 -2.85 -23.39
C SER A 148 -0.62 -3.19 -22.97
N ASN A 149 -0.79 -3.89 -21.85
CA ASN A 149 -2.11 -4.21 -21.31
C ASN A 149 -2.71 -3.07 -20.47
N GLY A 150 -1.96 -2.00 -20.24
CA GLY A 150 -2.39 -0.82 -19.49
C GLY A 150 -2.26 -0.89 -17.97
N SER A 151 -2.09 -2.08 -17.38
CA SER A 151 -2.09 -2.26 -15.92
C SER A 151 -1.02 -1.42 -15.23
N ARG A 152 0.13 -1.25 -15.90
CA ARG A 152 1.33 -0.55 -15.42
C ARG A 152 1.76 -1.00 -14.01
N SER A 153 1.39 -2.22 -13.63
CA SER A 153 1.53 -2.71 -12.26
C SER A 153 2.15 -4.10 -12.23
N PHE A 154 3.04 -4.33 -11.28
CA PHE A 154 3.65 -5.64 -11.02
C PHE A 154 4.00 -5.77 -9.53
N GLY A 155 4.03 -7.00 -9.04
CA GLY A 155 4.38 -7.26 -7.64
C GLY A 155 5.88 -7.30 -7.44
N MET A 156 6.41 -6.58 -6.44
CA MET A 156 7.81 -6.64 -6.04
C MET A 156 7.96 -7.46 -4.76
N VAL A 157 8.85 -8.44 -4.78
CA VAL A 157 9.22 -9.27 -3.63
C VAL A 157 10.74 -9.35 -3.50
N SER A 158 11.22 -9.69 -2.31
CA SER A 158 12.66 -9.91 -2.11
C SER A 158 13.04 -11.33 -2.49
N HIS A 159 14.26 -11.50 -3.02
CA HIS A 159 14.84 -12.82 -3.15
C HIS A 159 15.05 -13.45 -1.77
N ARG A 160 14.76 -14.75 -1.64
CA ARG A 160 14.94 -15.45 -0.37
C ARG A 160 16.44 -15.71 -0.16
N ARG A 161 17.02 -15.09 0.88
CA ARG A 161 18.41 -15.32 1.30
C ARG A 161 18.44 -15.96 2.69
N GLY A 162 18.59 -17.28 2.73
CA GLY A 162 18.68 -18.08 3.95
C GLY A 162 17.35 -18.73 4.38
N PRO A 163 17.16 -19.00 5.68
CA PRO A 163 15.99 -19.74 6.18
C PRO A 163 14.66 -19.07 5.84
N VAL A 164 13.61 -19.89 5.72
CA VAL A 164 12.24 -19.41 5.51
C VAL A 164 11.82 -18.52 6.69
N PRO A 165 11.41 -17.27 6.46
CA PRO A 165 10.89 -16.42 7.51
C PRO A 165 9.68 -17.08 8.18
N SER A 166 9.57 -17.01 9.50
CA SER A 166 8.42 -17.59 10.21
C SER A 166 7.08 -17.03 9.72
N ALA A 167 7.06 -15.78 9.26
CA ALA A 167 5.90 -15.13 8.64
C ALA A 167 5.43 -15.80 7.33
N ASP A 168 6.31 -16.48 6.60
CA ASP A 168 5.96 -17.12 5.33
C ASP A 168 5.20 -18.43 5.53
N GLY A 169 5.31 -19.04 6.73
CA GLY A 169 4.77 -20.37 7.02
C GLY A 169 5.36 -21.42 6.07
N ASP A 170 4.51 -22.28 5.52
CA ASP A 170 4.91 -23.37 4.61
C ASP A 170 5.12 -22.91 3.15
N PHE A 171 5.25 -21.60 2.91
CA PHE A 171 5.41 -21.06 1.56
C PHE A 171 6.82 -21.32 1.02
N ASP A 172 6.95 -22.30 0.14
CA ASP A 172 8.22 -22.66 -0.50
C ASP A 172 8.40 -22.00 -1.88
N ALA A 173 9.27 -20.98 -1.93
CA ALA A 173 9.59 -20.22 -3.13
C ALA A 173 10.99 -19.61 -3.02
N PRO A 174 11.66 -19.27 -4.13
CA PRO A 174 12.95 -18.56 -4.11
C PRO A 174 12.80 -17.07 -3.72
N PHE A 175 11.62 -16.64 -3.28
CA PHE A 175 11.31 -15.27 -2.88
C PHE A 175 10.39 -15.25 -1.65
N THR A 176 10.25 -14.07 -1.06
CA THR A 176 9.39 -13.85 0.12
C THR A 176 7.91 -13.91 -0.26
N ARG A 177 7.06 -14.40 0.66
CA ARG A 177 5.61 -14.52 0.41
C ARG A 177 4.91 -13.17 0.28
N TYR A 178 5.30 -12.23 1.14
CA TYR A 178 4.80 -10.87 1.20
C TYR A 178 5.62 -9.93 0.31
N GLY A 179 4.93 -9.00 -0.36
CA GLY A 179 5.51 -8.03 -1.27
C GLY A 179 4.73 -6.73 -1.31
N THR A 180 5.21 -5.80 -2.15
CA THR A 180 4.55 -4.52 -2.42
C THR A 180 4.23 -4.42 -3.90
N MET A 181 2.99 -4.08 -4.22
CA MET A 181 2.57 -3.78 -5.59
C MET A 181 3.21 -2.47 -6.02
N LEU A 182 3.90 -2.48 -7.15
CA LEU A 182 4.52 -1.30 -7.75
C LEU A 182 3.71 -0.85 -8.95
N TYR A 183 3.53 0.46 -9.08
CA TYR A 183 2.95 1.10 -10.26
C TYR A 183 4.03 1.89 -11.00
N VAL A 184 4.13 1.69 -12.31
CA VAL A 184 5.08 2.37 -13.19
C VAL A 184 4.60 3.79 -13.46
N THR A 185 5.32 4.76 -12.90
CA THR A 185 5.07 6.20 -13.08
C THR A 185 5.75 6.74 -14.32
N ASP A 186 6.97 6.27 -14.60
CA ASP A 186 7.72 6.63 -15.80
C ASP A 186 8.55 5.46 -16.33
N LEU A 187 8.77 5.44 -17.65
CA LEU A 187 9.51 4.37 -18.32
C LEU A 187 10.34 4.94 -19.46
N GLN A 188 11.66 4.86 -19.31
CA GLN A 188 12.62 5.20 -20.34
C GLN A 188 13.25 3.93 -20.91
N MET A 189 13.00 3.65 -22.19
CA MET A 189 13.64 2.55 -22.91
C MET A 189 14.89 3.02 -23.65
N PHE A 190 15.93 2.19 -23.65
CA PHE A 190 17.15 2.40 -24.43
C PHE A 190 17.17 1.57 -25.72
N PRO A 191 17.99 1.92 -26.72
CA PRO A 191 18.05 1.19 -28.00
C PRO A 191 18.46 -0.28 -27.90
N ASP A 192 19.18 -0.67 -26.84
CA ASP A 192 19.55 -2.07 -26.55
C ASP A 192 18.43 -2.85 -25.82
N GLY A 193 17.31 -2.20 -25.57
CA GLY A 193 16.14 -2.75 -24.88
C GLY A 193 16.22 -2.69 -23.36
N ARG A 194 17.30 -2.19 -22.75
CA ARG A 194 17.32 -1.89 -21.31
C ARG A 194 16.32 -0.79 -20.99
N SER A 195 15.86 -0.73 -19.75
CA SER A 195 14.91 0.31 -19.33
C SER A 195 15.26 0.87 -17.96
N LEU A 196 15.17 2.19 -17.80
CA LEU A 196 15.01 2.82 -16.50
C LEU A 196 13.52 2.94 -16.21
N VAL A 197 13.10 2.41 -15.06
CA VAL A 197 11.70 2.38 -14.66
C VAL A 197 11.57 3.11 -13.34
N GLU A 198 10.75 4.16 -13.34
CA GLU A 198 10.32 4.82 -12.11
C GLU A 198 9.00 4.20 -11.68
N THR A 199 8.94 3.82 -10.41
CA THR A 199 7.75 3.20 -9.84
C THR A 199 7.44 3.79 -8.48
N ILE A 200 6.22 3.57 -8.01
CA ILE A 200 5.83 3.86 -6.64
C ILE A 200 5.09 2.67 -6.02
N GLY A 201 5.43 2.36 -4.77
CA GLY A 201 4.71 1.35 -3.99
C GLY A 201 3.27 1.77 -3.73
N THR A 202 2.31 0.86 -3.94
CA THR A 202 0.87 1.17 -3.85
C THR A 202 0.26 0.50 -2.63
N TYR A 203 0.30 -0.83 -2.58
CA TYR A 203 -0.24 -1.62 -1.48
C TYR A 203 0.58 -2.89 -1.24
N ARG A 204 0.37 -3.48 -0.06
CA ARG A 204 1.02 -4.74 0.34
C ARG A 204 0.17 -5.92 -0.10
N PHE A 205 0.81 -7.01 -0.48
CA PHE A 205 0.11 -8.24 -0.82
C PHE A 205 0.82 -9.46 -0.24
N LYS A 206 0.09 -10.56 -0.07
CA LYS A 206 0.65 -11.89 0.15
C LYS A 206 0.38 -12.77 -1.06
N ILE A 207 1.36 -13.57 -1.46
CA ILE A 207 1.19 -14.58 -2.49
C ILE A 207 0.40 -15.76 -1.91
N VAL A 208 -0.66 -16.13 -2.62
CA VAL A 208 -1.49 -17.31 -2.33
C VAL A 208 -0.92 -18.52 -3.07
N SER A 209 -0.65 -18.35 -4.36
CA SER A 209 -0.04 -19.36 -5.23
C SER A 209 0.70 -18.68 -6.38
N TYR A 210 1.60 -19.40 -7.05
CA TYR A 210 2.31 -18.90 -8.22
C TYR A 210 2.63 -20.00 -9.22
N THR A 211 2.84 -19.61 -10.46
CA THR A 211 3.37 -20.44 -11.54
C THR A 211 4.51 -19.69 -12.24
N TRP A 212 5.32 -20.40 -13.02
CA TRP A 212 6.35 -19.79 -13.87
C TRP A 212 5.81 -19.60 -15.27
N GLN A 213 5.96 -18.39 -15.81
CA GLN A 213 5.58 -18.06 -17.18
C GLN A 213 6.63 -17.13 -17.78
N ASP A 214 7.14 -17.45 -18.97
CA ASP A 214 8.12 -16.64 -19.70
C ASP A 214 9.38 -16.25 -18.87
N GLY A 215 9.78 -17.12 -17.94
CA GLY A 215 10.98 -16.97 -17.12
C GLY A 215 10.81 -16.13 -15.85
N TYR A 216 9.61 -15.62 -15.56
CA TYR A 216 9.27 -14.92 -14.31
C TYR A 216 8.02 -15.50 -13.64
N PRO A 217 7.82 -15.32 -12.32
CA PRO A 217 6.65 -15.84 -11.63
C PRO A 217 5.39 -15.01 -11.93
N MET A 218 4.27 -15.70 -12.15
CA MET A 218 2.92 -15.13 -12.19
C MET A 218 2.17 -15.63 -10.96
N ALA A 219 1.70 -14.73 -10.11
CA ALA A 219 1.16 -15.07 -8.80
C ALA A 219 -0.29 -14.63 -8.62
N MET A 220 -1.09 -15.48 -8.00
CA MET A 220 -2.34 -15.05 -7.37
C MET A 220 -1.99 -14.41 -6.03
N VAL A 221 -2.46 -13.17 -5.84
CA VAL A 221 -2.12 -12.38 -4.65
C VAL A 221 -3.37 -11.94 -3.92
N GLU A 222 -3.27 -11.87 -2.59
CA GLU A 222 -4.28 -11.26 -1.74
C GLU A 222 -3.73 -9.94 -1.20
N ARG A 223 -4.50 -8.86 -1.38
CA ARG A 223 -4.15 -7.54 -0.84
C ARG A 223 -4.24 -7.55 0.68
N ILE A 224 -3.22 -7.01 1.33
CA ILE A 224 -3.14 -6.90 2.79
C ILE A 224 -3.58 -5.51 3.20
N GLU A 225 -4.59 -5.47 4.05
CA GLU A 225 -5.07 -4.26 4.71
C GLU A 225 -4.65 -4.25 6.18
N ASP A 226 -4.63 -3.05 6.75
CA ASP A 226 -4.54 -2.92 8.19
C ASP A 226 -5.85 -3.40 8.82
N ILE A 227 -5.75 -3.97 10.02
CA ILE A 227 -6.92 -4.40 10.80
C ILE A 227 -7.83 -3.20 11.13
N ALA A 228 -9.06 -3.50 11.56
CA ALA A 228 -10.01 -2.44 11.87
C ALA A 228 -9.53 -1.61 13.08
N TYR A 229 -9.87 -0.31 13.08
CA TYR A 229 -9.51 0.60 14.16
C TYR A 229 -9.99 0.13 15.54
N ALA A 230 -11.18 -0.50 15.61
CA ALA A 230 -11.68 -1.08 16.85
C ALA A 230 -10.81 -2.24 17.37
N ASP A 231 -10.26 -3.06 16.47
CA ASP A 231 -9.37 -4.15 16.83
C ASP A 231 -8.02 -3.61 17.34
N GLU A 232 -7.54 -2.50 16.76
CA GLU A 232 -6.34 -1.81 17.25
C GLU A 232 -6.52 -1.21 18.64
N GLU A 233 -7.65 -0.52 18.88
CA GLU A 233 -7.96 0.03 20.21
C GLU A 233 -8.06 -1.09 21.26
N ASN A 234 -8.69 -2.21 20.91
CA ASN A 234 -8.78 -3.38 21.78
C ASN A 234 -7.40 -3.98 22.07
N MET A 235 -6.53 -4.10 21.06
CA MET A 235 -5.16 -4.60 21.27
C MET A 235 -4.34 -3.66 22.14
N GLU A 236 -4.37 -2.36 21.90
CA GLU A 236 -3.67 -1.38 22.75
C GLU A 236 -4.17 -1.46 24.19
N MET A 237 -5.48 -1.49 24.40
CA MET A 237 -6.07 -1.62 25.73
C MET A 237 -5.60 -2.89 26.43
N MET A 238 -5.67 -4.03 25.74
CA MET A 238 -5.31 -5.33 26.30
C MET A 238 -3.83 -5.40 26.66
N GLU A 239 -2.93 -4.96 25.79
CA GLU A 239 -1.50 -4.91 26.08
C GLU A 239 -1.18 -4.05 27.29
N ARG A 240 -1.82 -2.88 27.42
CA ARG A 240 -1.59 -1.97 28.55
C ARG A 240 -2.10 -2.51 29.89
N ILE A 241 -3.13 -3.34 29.87
CA ILE A 241 -3.64 -4.03 31.07
C ILE A 241 -2.68 -5.15 31.47
N LEU A 242 -2.15 -5.89 30.49
CA LEU A 242 -1.30 -7.06 30.73
C LEU A 242 0.17 -6.72 31.06
N ASP A 243 0.65 -5.52 30.74
CA ASP A 243 2.04 -5.04 30.98
C ASP A 243 2.40 -4.81 32.47
N ALA A 244 1.71 -5.49 33.39
CA ALA A 244 1.86 -5.36 34.83
C ALA A 244 2.93 -6.30 35.45
N THR A 245 3.72 -7.02 34.64
CA THR A 245 4.75 -7.96 35.15
C THR A 245 6.18 -7.51 34.81
N PRO A 246 6.93 -6.96 35.80
CA PRO A 246 8.30 -6.54 35.60
C PRO A 246 9.25 -7.75 35.70
N GLY A 247 9.46 -8.46 34.59
CA GLY A 247 10.46 -9.54 34.53
C GLY A 247 10.80 -9.93 33.10
N ASN A 248 12.03 -9.62 32.65
CA ASN A 248 12.60 -9.97 31.34
C ASN A 248 11.73 -9.61 30.11
N ALA A 249 11.14 -8.41 30.11
CA ALA A 249 10.42 -7.90 28.95
C ALA A 249 11.38 -7.73 27.76
N THR A 250 11.01 -8.28 26.59
CA THR A 250 11.70 -8.00 25.32
C THR A 250 11.65 -6.50 25.02
N ALA A 251 12.54 -6.00 24.14
CA ALA A 251 12.53 -4.58 23.75
C ALA A 251 11.15 -4.13 23.22
N LEU A 252 10.44 -5.02 22.53
CA LEU A 252 9.05 -4.80 22.06
C LEU A 252 8.04 -4.74 23.21
N ALA A 253 8.14 -5.66 24.18
CA ALA A 253 7.27 -5.66 25.36
C ALA A 253 7.45 -4.40 26.21
N SER A 254 8.68 -3.86 26.29
CA SER A 254 8.95 -2.60 26.99
C SER A 254 8.22 -1.38 26.42
N LEU A 255 7.61 -1.50 25.23
CA LEU A 255 6.82 -0.44 24.60
C LEU A 255 5.31 -0.60 24.80
N SER A 256 4.85 -1.68 25.43
CA SER A 256 3.41 -2.01 25.54
C SER A 256 2.63 -1.01 26.41
N HIS A 257 3.24 -0.42 27.43
CA HIS A 257 2.64 0.65 28.22
C HIS A 257 2.39 1.97 27.45
N LEU A 258 3.08 2.20 26.32
CA LEU A 258 2.97 3.46 25.58
C LEU A 258 1.74 3.48 24.67
N PRO A 259 0.98 4.58 24.62
CA PRO A 259 -0.10 4.73 23.64
C PRO A 259 0.42 4.69 22.19
N THR A 260 -0.41 4.27 21.23
CA THR A 260 0.00 4.24 19.81
C THR A 260 0.34 5.64 19.31
N GLN A 261 -0.42 6.65 19.76
CA GLN A 261 -0.14 8.06 19.46
C GLN A 261 1.23 8.51 19.97
N GLU A 262 1.65 8.01 21.12
CA GLU A 262 2.94 8.33 21.73
C GLU A 262 4.11 7.66 21.00
N LEU A 263 3.94 6.41 20.54
CA LEU A 263 4.92 5.74 19.69
C LEU A 263 5.15 6.52 18.38
N HIS A 264 4.06 6.99 17.75
CA HIS A 264 4.15 7.81 16.55
C HIS A 264 4.82 9.16 16.82
N ARG A 265 4.46 9.84 17.92
CA ARG A 265 5.09 11.10 18.34
C ARG A 265 6.61 10.95 18.51
N GLN A 266 7.05 9.89 19.20
CA GLN A 266 8.49 9.59 19.37
C GLN A 266 9.20 9.37 18.02
N GLY A 267 8.53 8.74 17.06
CA GLY A 267 9.06 8.58 15.70
C GLY A 267 9.26 9.90 14.97
N LEU A 268 8.28 10.80 15.02
CA LEU A 268 8.40 12.13 14.43
C LEU A 268 9.51 12.95 15.09
N GLU A 269 9.64 12.88 16.41
CA GLU A 269 10.71 13.56 17.16
C GLU A 269 12.09 13.01 16.83
N PHE A 270 12.23 11.70 16.67
CA PHE A 270 13.46 11.09 16.21
C PHE A 270 13.90 11.65 14.85
N VAL A 271 12.98 11.74 13.88
CA VAL A 271 13.27 12.31 12.55
C VAL A 271 13.68 13.78 12.65
N ASN A 272 12.98 14.57 13.47
CA ASN A 272 13.32 15.98 13.67
C ASN A 272 14.70 16.15 14.32
N SER A 273 15.03 15.30 15.30
CA SER A 273 16.35 15.28 15.94
C SER A 273 17.47 14.91 14.96
N MET A 274 17.23 13.97 14.05
CA MET A 274 18.20 13.65 12.98
C MET A 274 18.43 14.81 12.00
N ARG A 275 17.42 15.66 11.77
CA ARG A 275 17.58 16.85 10.90
C ARG A 275 18.45 17.92 11.53
N THR A 276 18.31 18.12 12.84
CA THR A 276 19.01 19.20 13.56
C THR A 276 20.42 18.80 14.03
N SER A 277 20.76 17.51 13.98
CA SER A 277 22.11 17.03 14.25
C SER A 277 23.06 17.26 13.05
N SER A 278 24.35 16.93 13.21
CA SER A 278 25.41 17.07 12.19
C SER A 278 25.16 16.33 10.86
N THR A 279 24.00 15.67 10.74
CA THR A 279 23.61 14.84 9.62
C THR A 279 22.38 15.34 8.88
N GLY A 280 21.97 16.59 9.13
CA GLY A 280 20.87 17.24 8.43
C GLY A 280 20.96 17.10 6.90
N TRP A 281 22.16 17.18 6.32
CA TRP A 281 22.37 17.00 4.88
C TRP A 281 21.93 15.61 4.35
N PHE A 282 22.09 14.56 5.15
CA PHE A 282 21.65 13.20 4.82
C PHE A 282 20.13 13.09 4.88
N THR A 283 19.52 13.72 5.90
CA THR A 283 18.06 13.79 6.03
C THR A 283 17.43 14.64 4.92
N ASP A 284 18.06 15.73 4.49
CA ASP A 284 17.58 16.56 3.37
C ASP A 284 17.60 15.82 2.04
N ARG A 285 18.67 15.05 1.77
CA ARG A 285 18.73 14.19 0.56
C ARG A 285 17.61 13.14 0.57
N ILE A 286 17.33 12.55 1.72
CA ILE A 286 16.23 11.61 1.92
C ILE A 286 14.87 12.29 1.69
N ILE A 287 14.65 13.48 2.24
CA ILE A 287 13.39 14.22 2.09
C ILE A 287 13.16 14.59 0.63
N ASN A 288 14.21 14.98 -0.08
CA ASN A 288 14.13 15.26 -1.51
C ASN A 288 13.77 13.99 -2.32
N ALA A 289 14.22 12.82 -1.86
CA ALA A 289 13.95 11.53 -2.50
C ALA A 289 12.56 10.95 -2.16
N TYR A 290 12.14 11.01 -0.89
CA TYR A 290 10.99 10.27 -0.36
C TYR A 290 9.88 11.17 0.20
N GLY A 291 10.06 12.48 0.18
CA GLY A 291 9.13 13.46 0.72
C GLY A 291 9.28 13.69 2.24
N GLN A 292 8.42 14.57 2.76
CA GLN A 292 8.33 14.85 4.19
C GLN A 292 7.79 13.64 4.98
N PRO A 293 8.14 13.48 6.26
CA PRO A 293 7.63 12.40 7.10
C PRO A 293 6.10 12.44 7.12
N PRO A 294 5.43 11.32 6.77
CA PRO A 294 3.98 11.22 6.84
C PRO A 294 3.47 11.50 8.26
N GLN A 295 2.38 12.24 8.37
CA GLN A 295 1.69 12.48 9.65
C GLN A 295 0.70 11.36 10.01
N ASP A 296 0.45 10.44 9.07
CA ASP A 296 -0.41 9.30 9.27
C ASP A 296 0.39 8.15 9.93
N PRO A 297 0.01 7.71 11.15
CA PRO A 297 0.71 6.65 11.87
C PRO A 297 0.70 5.30 11.13
N ALA A 298 -0.26 5.05 10.22
CA ALA A 298 -0.29 3.82 9.44
C ALA A 298 0.82 3.77 8.38
N ILE A 299 1.25 4.94 7.89
CA ILE A 299 2.18 5.09 6.77
C ILE A 299 3.59 5.40 7.28
N PHE A 300 3.71 6.20 8.35
CA PHE A 300 4.98 6.61 8.92
C PHE A 300 5.99 5.45 9.11
N PRO A 301 5.61 4.27 9.65
CA PRO A 301 6.53 3.15 9.84
C PRO A 301 7.18 2.68 8.54
N PHE A 302 6.44 2.65 7.43
CA PHE A 302 6.98 2.28 6.12
C PHE A 302 8.01 3.30 5.64
N TRP A 303 7.68 4.59 5.79
CA TRP A 303 8.57 5.68 5.40
C TRP A 303 9.85 5.68 6.23
N VAL A 304 9.78 5.54 7.56
CA VAL A 304 11.01 5.56 8.38
C VAL A 304 11.83 4.28 8.20
N ALA A 305 11.21 3.13 7.92
CA ALA A 305 11.91 1.88 7.66
C ALA A 305 12.78 1.90 6.39
N THR A 306 12.49 2.76 5.40
CA THR A 306 13.40 2.94 4.25
C THR A 306 14.71 3.60 4.67
N LEU A 307 14.68 4.43 5.72
CA LEU A 307 15.81 5.25 6.15
C LEU A 307 16.75 4.52 7.09
N LEU A 308 16.20 3.63 7.91
CA LEU A 308 16.96 2.96 8.95
C LEU A 308 17.84 1.84 8.35
N PRO A 309 19.14 1.75 8.71
CA PRO A 309 20.06 0.70 8.25
C PRO A 309 19.82 -0.60 9.04
N VAL A 310 18.62 -1.14 8.88
CA VAL A 310 18.16 -2.35 9.54
C VAL A 310 18.19 -3.51 8.55
N HIS A 311 18.56 -4.70 9.02
CA HIS A 311 18.64 -5.89 8.19
C HIS A 311 17.29 -6.20 7.51
N GLU A 312 17.31 -6.66 6.26
CA GLU A 312 16.08 -6.85 5.47
C GLU A 312 15.07 -7.79 6.14
N ARG A 313 15.55 -8.83 6.86
CA ARG A 313 14.65 -9.74 7.61
C ARG A 313 13.82 -9.03 8.68
N GLU A 314 14.35 -8.00 9.31
CA GLU A 314 13.62 -7.22 10.32
C GLU A 314 12.64 -6.24 9.65
N LYS A 315 13.10 -5.57 8.58
CA LYS A 315 12.26 -4.73 7.71
C LYS A 315 11.08 -5.51 7.11
N TYR A 316 11.27 -6.81 6.83
CA TYR A 316 10.23 -7.69 6.35
C TYR A 316 9.04 -7.81 7.31
N LEU A 317 9.29 -7.80 8.63
CA LEU A 317 8.22 -7.86 9.63
C LEU A 317 7.30 -6.63 9.59
N VAL A 318 7.85 -5.45 9.24
CA VAL A 318 7.05 -4.24 9.02
C VAL A 318 6.15 -4.41 7.79
N LEU A 319 6.64 -5.06 6.73
CA LEU A 319 5.84 -5.34 5.53
C LEU A 319 4.72 -6.37 5.82
N VAL A 320 4.98 -7.35 6.69
CA VAL A 320 4.01 -8.39 7.06
C VAL A 320 2.92 -7.87 8.00
N SER A 321 3.28 -7.05 9.00
CA SER A 321 2.38 -6.69 10.10
C SER A 321 1.13 -5.93 9.64
N THR A 322 -0.04 -6.38 10.09
CA THR A 322 -1.35 -5.76 9.84
C THR A 322 -1.74 -4.74 10.91
N SER A 323 -1.03 -4.71 12.05
CA SER A 323 -1.24 -3.71 13.09
C SER A 323 -0.30 -2.51 12.91
N VAL A 324 -0.89 -1.32 12.83
CA VAL A 324 -0.21 -0.02 12.90
C VAL A 324 0.60 0.08 14.19
N ARG A 325 0.05 -0.36 15.31
CA ARG A 325 0.70 -0.32 16.62
C ARG A 325 1.94 -1.20 16.67
N GLU A 326 1.85 -2.45 16.21
CA GLU A 326 3.00 -3.35 16.11
C GLU A 326 4.10 -2.78 15.20
N ARG A 327 3.73 -2.26 14.01
CA ARG A 327 4.68 -1.62 13.11
C ARG A 327 5.40 -0.44 13.76
N LEU A 328 4.66 0.39 14.50
CA LEU A 328 5.24 1.50 15.26
C LEU A 328 6.21 1.03 16.35
N LYS A 329 5.88 -0.05 17.07
CA LYS A 329 6.80 -0.64 18.06
C LYS A 329 8.08 -1.15 17.41
N LEU A 330 7.99 -1.87 16.28
CA LEU A 330 9.16 -2.37 15.54
C LEU A 330 10.13 -1.23 15.19
N VAL A 331 9.63 -0.19 14.52
CA VAL A 331 10.49 0.94 14.14
C VAL A 331 10.99 1.72 15.36
N THR A 332 10.21 1.80 16.45
CA THR A 332 10.63 2.46 17.70
C THR A 332 11.81 1.74 18.36
N VAL A 333 11.80 0.40 18.39
CA VAL A 333 12.94 -0.39 18.89
C VAL A 333 14.19 -0.08 18.07
N TRP A 334 14.08 -0.01 16.75
CA TRP A 334 15.21 0.29 15.86
C TRP A 334 15.73 1.72 16.09
N MET A 335 14.84 2.71 16.18
CA MET A 335 15.21 4.11 16.45
C MET A 335 15.93 4.25 17.80
N ARG A 336 15.43 3.62 18.87
CA ARG A 336 16.09 3.63 20.19
C ARG A 336 17.45 2.95 20.17
N SER A 337 17.56 1.80 19.51
CA SER A 337 18.83 1.10 19.33
C SER A 337 19.86 1.95 18.57
N MET A 338 19.40 2.68 17.55
CA MET A 338 20.23 3.59 16.76
C MET A 338 20.70 4.81 17.56
N GLN A 339 19.85 5.39 18.42
CA GLN A 339 20.22 6.50 19.31
C GLN A 339 21.29 6.09 20.33
N GLN A 340 21.21 4.85 20.85
CA GLN A 340 22.16 4.34 21.85
C GLN A 340 23.55 4.04 21.27
N ARG A 341 23.65 3.70 19.98
CA ARG A 341 24.89 3.20 19.35
C ARG A 341 25.83 4.28 18.79
N SER A 342 25.50 5.57 18.92
CA SER A 342 26.26 6.72 18.40
C SER A 342 26.67 6.60 16.92
N TRP A 343 25.96 7.33 16.06
CA TRP A 343 25.97 7.31 14.59
C TRP A 343 27.32 7.28 13.83
N TYR A 344 28.45 7.58 14.47
CA TYR A 344 29.72 7.83 13.78
C TYR A 344 30.33 6.60 13.10
N VAL A 345 30.10 5.38 13.61
CA VAL A 345 30.80 4.18 13.14
C VAL A 345 30.10 3.53 11.93
N ALA A 346 28.76 3.59 11.86
CA ALA A 346 27.99 2.88 10.83
C ALA A 346 28.06 3.52 9.43
N ILE A 347 28.12 4.85 9.34
CA ILE A 347 28.23 5.58 8.07
C ILE A 347 29.62 5.41 7.46
N LEU A 348 30.68 5.37 8.29
CA LEU A 348 32.05 5.15 7.82
C LEU A 348 32.19 3.77 7.17
N ILE A 349 31.58 2.74 7.74
CA ILE A 349 31.63 1.38 7.20
C ILE A 349 30.82 1.28 5.89
N TYR A 350 29.64 1.88 5.82
CA TYR A 350 28.79 1.82 4.63
C TYR A 350 29.39 2.59 3.43
N ASN A 351 30.10 3.69 3.68
CA ASN A 351 30.76 4.50 2.64
C ASN A 351 32.16 4.01 2.25
N SER A 352 32.75 3.04 2.96
CA SER A 352 34.06 2.47 2.64
C SER A 352 34.01 1.26 1.68
N SER A 353 32.83 0.92 1.15
CA SER A 353 32.71 -0.05 0.06
C SER A 353 33.04 0.65 -1.27
N PRO A 354 33.99 0.17 -2.09
CA PRO A 354 34.44 0.89 -3.27
C PRO A 354 33.39 0.80 -4.37
N ALA A 355 32.55 1.82 -4.50
CA ALA A 355 31.73 2.05 -5.68
C ALA A 355 32.59 2.76 -6.73
N SER A 356 32.70 2.14 -7.90
CA SER A 356 33.34 2.67 -9.10
C SER A 356 32.69 3.98 -9.55
N ASP A 357 33.55 4.96 -9.75
CA ASP A 357 33.40 6.28 -10.36
C ASP A 357 32.29 6.41 -11.44
N VAL A 358 31.19 7.12 -11.14
CA VAL A 358 30.38 7.86 -12.14
C VAL A 358 29.80 9.14 -11.52
N SER A 359 30.00 10.24 -12.24
CA SER A 359 29.75 11.65 -11.93
C SER A 359 28.29 12.05 -11.63
N SER A 360 28.11 12.73 -10.50
CA SER A 360 27.30 13.94 -10.28
C SER A 360 26.03 14.19 -11.14
N ARG A 361 24.96 13.42 -10.88
CA ARG A 361 23.57 13.94 -10.81
C ARG A 361 22.89 13.24 -9.63
N GLY A 362 22.04 13.96 -8.90
CA GLY A 362 21.41 13.52 -7.65
C GLY A 362 20.41 12.36 -7.76
N TYR A 363 20.71 11.33 -8.54
CA TYR A 363 19.95 10.10 -8.61
C TYR A 363 20.25 9.24 -7.37
N LEU A 364 19.20 8.74 -6.74
CA LEU A 364 19.28 7.52 -5.94
C LEU A 364 19.87 6.44 -6.85
N ASP A 365 20.87 5.71 -6.38
CA ASP A 365 21.51 4.67 -7.19
C ASP A 365 20.44 3.66 -7.62
N PRO A 366 20.13 3.54 -8.93
CA PRO A 366 19.09 2.63 -9.39
C PRO A 366 19.48 1.22 -8.95
N GLN A 367 18.53 0.48 -8.37
CA GLN A 367 18.83 -0.93 -8.06
C GLN A 367 19.12 -1.65 -9.37
N ILE A 368 20.32 -2.22 -9.46
CA ILE A 368 20.81 -2.94 -10.63
C ILE A 368 20.26 -4.36 -10.54
N CYS A 369 19.17 -4.61 -11.27
CA CYS A 369 18.60 -5.90 -11.63
C CYS A 369 17.85 -5.75 -12.98
#